data_AF-A0A2D7NB94-F1
#
_entry.id   AF-A0A2D7NB94-F1
#
_cell.length_a   1.000
_cell.length_b   1.000
_cell.length_c   1.000
_cell.angle_alpha   90.00
_cell.angle_beta   90.00
_cell.angle_gamma   90.00
#
_symmetry.space_group_name_H-M   'P 1'
#
loop_
_entity.id
_entity.type
_entity.pdbx_description
1 polymer ?
#
loop_
_entity_poly.entity_id
_entity_poly.type
_entity_poly.pdbx_seq_one_letter_code
_entity_poly.pdbx_strand_id
1 'polypeptide(L)' 'MWKLYKYNGHYIQGDLISKHTTESAAMKKAKNVIGFKYSEKVKRKDEILIWLDDKDYIPMGVITKKQRGTKND' A
#
# COMPACT_ATOMS: atom_id res chain seq x y z
N MET A 1 -8.83 0.44 -7.64
CA MET A 1 -8.97 -0.52 -6.52
C MET A 1 -7.70 -0.46 -5.71
N TRP A 2 -7.83 -0.35 -4.39
CA TRP A 2 -6.70 -0.36 -3.46
C TRP A 2 -6.25 -1.80 -3.22
N LYS A 3 -4.96 -2.04 -3.21
CA LYS A 3 -4.36 -3.36 -3.00
C LYS A 3 -3.37 -3.26 -1.86
N LEU A 4 -3.48 -4.14 -0.87
CA LEU A 4 -2.57 -4.22 0.27
C LEU A 4 -1.57 -5.35 0.02
N TYR A 5 -0.30 -5.02 0.02
CA TYR A 5 0.80 -5.97 -0.08
C TYR A 5 1.60 -6.00 1.22
N LYS A 6 2.09 -7.19 1.59
CA LYS A 6 3.02 -7.40 2.70
C LYS A 6 4.40 -7.75 2.14
N TYR A 7 5.45 -7.22 2.78
CA TYR A 7 6.82 -7.62 2.50
C TYR A 7 6.99 -9.12 2.80
N ASN A 8 7.54 -9.86 1.83
CA ASN A 8 7.74 -11.30 1.93
C ASN A 8 9.22 -11.69 2.16
N GLY A 9 10.09 -10.73 2.50
CA GLY A 9 11.52 -10.95 2.65
C GLY A 9 12.35 -10.65 1.41
N HIS A 10 11.72 -10.50 0.23
CA HIS A 10 12.41 -10.11 -1.02
C HIS A 10 11.77 -8.90 -1.71
N TYR A 11 10.43 -8.83 -1.76
CA TYR A 11 9.71 -7.78 -2.48
C TYR A 11 8.73 -7.05 -1.58
N ILE A 12 8.72 -5.70 -1.63
CA ILE A 12 7.77 -4.89 -0.86
C ILE A 12 6.33 -5.04 -1.34
N GLN A 13 6.15 -5.26 -2.65
CA GLN A 13 4.92 -5.77 -3.24
C GLN A 13 4.95 -7.30 -3.34
N GLY A 14 5.30 -7.97 -2.25
CA GLY A 14 5.36 -9.43 -2.18
C GLY A 14 3.95 -10.03 -2.16
N ASP A 15 3.45 -10.36 -0.97
CA ASP A 15 2.20 -11.09 -0.84
C ASP A 15 1.01 -10.14 -0.88
N LEU A 16 0.11 -10.35 -1.84
CA LEU A 16 -1.15 -9.62 -1.91
C LEU A 16 -2.10 -10.12 -0.81
N ILE A 17 -2.27 -9.32 0.24
CA ILE A 17 -3.11 -9.66 1.39
C ILE A 17 -4.60 -9.44 1.09
N SER A 18 -4.95 -8.33 0.45
CA SER A 18 -6.35 -7.99 0.18
C SER A 18 -6.52 -6.88 -0.86
N LYS A 19 -7.73 -6.78 -1.40
CA LYS A 19 -8.16 -5.71 -2.31
C LYS A 19 -9.37 -5.00 -1.71
N HIS A 20 -9.42 -3.67 -1.84
CA HIS A 20 -10.46 -2.82 -1.27
C HIS A 20 -10.90 -1.75 -2.27
N THR A 21 -12.16 -1.32 -2.16
CA THR A 21 -12.71 -0.23 -2.97
C THR A 21 -12.29 1.14 -2.43
N THR A 22 -12.16 1.28 -1.11
CA THR A 22 -11.81 2.53 -0.41
C THR A 22 -10.44 2.46 0.27
N GLU A 23 -9.83 3.63 0.46
CA GLU A 23 -8.53 3.77 1.13
C GLU A 23 -8.61 3.38 2.60
N SER A 24 -9.67 3.86 3.28
CA SER A 24 -9.90 3.60 4.70
C SER A 24 -10.02 2.10 5.00
N ALA A 25 -10.70 1.33 4.15
CA ALA A 25 -10.80 -0.11 4.31
C ALA A 25 -9.42 -0.81 4.17
N ALA A 26 -8.62 -0.38 3.19
CA ALA A 26 -7.25 -0.89 3.02
C ALA A 26 -6.37 -0.55 4.23
N MET A 27 -6.42 0.69 4.72
CA MET A 27 -5.67 1.14 5.90
C MET A 27 -6.08 0.39 7.17
N LYS A 28 -7.39 0.20 7.40
CA LYS A 28 -7.89 -0.57 8.55
C LYS A 28 -7.41 -2.01 8.51
N LYS A 29 -7.46 -2.66 7.34
CA LYS A 29 -6.95 -4.03 7.17
C LYS A 29 -5.44 -4.10 7.36
N ALA A 30 -4.70 -3.12 6.84
CA ALA A 30 -3.25 -3.01 7.01
C ALA A 30 -2.85 -2.88 8.49
N LYS A 31 -3.55 -2.04 9.26
CA LYS A 31 -3.29 -1.85 10.68
C LYS A 31 -3.48 -3.14 11.48
N ASN A 32 -4.50 -3.93 11.12
CA ASN A 32 -4.82 -5.19 11.80
C ASN A 32 -3.88 -6.35 11.41
N VAL A 33 -3.43 -6.41 10.15
CA VAL A 33 -2.68 -7.57 9.63
C VAL A 33 -1.16 -7.36 9.62
N ILE A 34 -0.71 -6.14 9.30
CA ILE A 34 0.72 -5.82 9.19
C ILE A 34 1.23 -5.22 10.50
N GLY A 35 0.41 -4.46 11.23
CA GLY A 35 0.81 -3.87 12.51
C GLY A 35 1.80 -2.70 12.38
N PHE A 36 1.83 -2.04 11.22
CA PHE A 36 2.70 -0.89 10.94
C PHE A 36 2.52 0.25 11.95
N LYS A 37 3.58 1.03 12.15
CA LYS A 37 3.61 2.20 13.05
C LYS A 37 3.60 3.51 12.28
N TYR A 38 4.32 3.56 11.17
CA TYR A 38 4.38 4.73 10.31
C TYR A 38 3.78 4.43 8.95
N SER A 39 3.18 5.46 8.36
CA SER A 39 2.69 5.38 6.99
C SER A 39 2.97 6.66 6.25
N GLU A 40 3.49 6.55 5.03
CA GLU A 40 3.77 7.68 4.17
C GLU A 40 3.01 7.54 2.85
N LYS A 41 2.23 8.56 2.50
CA LYS A 41 1.43 8.57 1.27
C LYS A 41 2.12 9.35 0.17
N VAL A 42 2.43 8.67 -0.92
CA VAL A 42 3.04 9.24 -2.11
C VAL A 42 2.04 9.17 -3.27
N LYS A 43 1.74 10.32 -3.88
CA LYS A 43 0.95 10.38 -5.11
C LYS A 43 1.88 10.54 -6.29
N ARG A 44 1.74 9.66 -7.28
CA ARG A 44 2.41 9.71 -8.58
C ARG A 44 1.36 9.92 -9.67
N LYS A 45 1.80 10.17 -10.90
CA LYS A 45 0.92 10.45 -12.04
C LYS A 45 -0.13 9.35 -12.28
N ASP A 46 0.30 8.09 -12.18
CA ASP A 46 -0.53 6.92 -12.52
C ASP A 46 -0.88 6.03 -11.33
N GLU A 47 -0.41 6.37 -10.12
CA GLU A 47 -0.64 5.56 -8.93
C GLU A 47 -0.53 6.35 -7.62
N ILE A 48 -1.24 5.87 -6.61
CA ILE A 48 -1.08 6.27 -5.21
C ILE A 48 -0.43 5.11 -4.48
N LEU A 49 0.65 5.39 -3.75
CA LEU A 49 1.36 4.47 -2.88
C LEU A 49 1.21 4.94 -1.43
N ILE A 50 0.99 4.01 -0.52
CA ILE A 50 1.07 4.25 0.93
C ILE A 50 2.06 3.24 1.49
N TRP A 51 3.25 3.69 1.86
CA TRP A 51 4.27 2.89 2.51
C TRP A 51 3.87 2.61 3.94
N LEU A 52 4.18 1.40 4.43
CA LEU A 52 3.81 0.93 5.75
C LEU A 52 5.05 0.41 6.45
N ASP A 53 5.54 1.15 7.44
CA ASP A 53 6.81 0.88 8.10
C ASP A 53 6.60 0.57 9.58
N ASP A 54 7.53 -0.17 10.17
CA ASP A 54 7.56 -0.43 11.60
C ASP A 54 8.14 0.76 12.39
N LYS A 55 8.36 0.58 13.69
CA LYS A 55 8.89 1.64 14.57
C LYS A 55 10.32 2.07 14.23
N ASP A 56 11.08 1.21 13.56
CA ASP A 56 12.49 1.39 13.21
C ASP A 56 12.61 1.83 11.72
N TYR A 57 11.50 2.26 11.11
CA TYR A 57 11.38 2.63 9.70
C TYR A 57 11.74 1.49 8.73
N ILE A 58 11.54 0.24 9.15
CA ILE A 58 11.72 -0.94 8.31
C ILE A 58 10.44 -1.14 7.48
N PRO A 59 10.54 -1.27 6.16
CA PRO A 59 9.37 -1.40 5.28
C PRO A 59 8.69 -2.76 5.49
N MET A 60 7.42 -2.73 5.89
CA MET A 60 6.62 -3.94 6.17
C MET A 60 5.62 -4.27 5.07
N GLY A 61 5.26 -3.30 4.24
CA GLY A 61 4.31 -3.47 3.17
C GLY A 61 3.97 -2.17 2.46
N VAL A 62 3.06 -2.26 1.49
CA VAL A 62 2.61 -1.09 0.73
C VAL A 62 1.16 -1.27 0.31
N ILE A 63 0.39 -0.19 0.39
CA ILE A 63 -0.94 -0.11 -0.25
C ILE A 63 -0.78 0.64 -1.57
N THR A 64 -1.29 0.06 -2.64
CA THR A 64 -1.25 0.70 -3.97
C THR A 64 -2.64 0.88 -4.56
N LYS A 65 -2.83 1.98 -5.29
CA LYS A 65 -3.99 2.20 -6.14
C LYS A 65 -3.53 2.82 -7.45
N LYS A 66 -3.71 2.08 -8.54
CA LYS A 66 -3.61 2.66 -9.88
C LYS A 66 -4.64 3.77 -10.04
N GLN A 67 -4.18 4.94 -10.46
CA GLN A 67 -5.01 5.99 -10.99
C GLN A 67 -5.18 5.71 -12.49
N ARG A 68 -6.35 5.97 -13.05
CA ARG A 68 -6.46 5.97 -14.51
C ARG A 68 -5.64 7.18 -14.96
N GLY A 69 -4.46 6.94 -15.54
CA GLY A 69 -3.77 7.97 -16.29
C GLY A 69 -4.74 8.49 -17.35
N THR A 70 -4.80 9.81 -17.53
CA THR A 70 -5.28 10.38 -18.77
C THR A 70 -4.49 9.71 -19.89
N LYS A 71 -5.14 8.82 -20.64
CA LYS A 71 -4.65 8.42 -21.96
C LYS A 71 -4.61 9.71 -22.76
N ASN A 72 -3.43 10.30 -22.92
CA ASN A 72 -3.21 11.17 -24.06
C ASN A 72 -3.00 10.19 -25.22
N ASP A 73 -4.11 9.90 -25.90
CA ASP A 73 -4.14 9.29 -27.24
C ASP A 73 -3.74 10.37 -28.25
#